data_AF-A0A3D4ZZT5-F1
#
_entry.id   AF-A0A3D4ZZT5-F1
#
_cell.length_a   1.000
_cell.length_b   1.000
_cell.length_c   1.000
_cell.angle_alpha   90.00
_cell.angle_beta   90.00
_cell.angle_gamma   90.00
#
_symmetry.space_group_name_H-M   'P 1'
#
loop_
_entity.id
_entity.type
_entity.pdbx_description
1 polymer ?
#
loop_
_entity_poly.entity_id
_entity_poly.type
_entity_poly.pdbx_seq_one_letter_code
_entity_poly.pdbx_strand_id
1 'polypeptide(L)'
;MRGATPAHTQLHHPDDPTMTITSDWHIHSLNSCDSASLPVADLPPAAARSGILDYGLTDHIHTPVNLPDLVASRADYLAADPSAHFHFGVEVSCVSQWELDELATGSHGEPVYGLRQGGPVGATPAIGIGPEDIERLGIEFVVGGVHWPLYIEIERDAVIRDYHRQYMYLATHPLVDVIAHPWWWMGHWKDENDRYLADPWFDDFGRIPLSMHDELAAAAIEHGKAIEINISACLLNAAYPDDFGRRYVEEYLGYMSRRGVTFSIGSDCHSREYAVDFPGVGSMLDSIGLRDEQMWRLAPAQQAHR
;
A
#
# COMPACT_ATOMS: atom_id res chain seq x y z
N MET A 1 -33.11 -26.25 10.63
CA MET A 1 -32.39 -26.21 9.34
C MET A 1 -32.76 -24.91 8.65
N ARG A 2 -31.87 -23.92 8.66
CA ARG A 2 -32.06 -22.67 7.91
C ARG A 2 -31.38 -22.86 6.56
N GLY A 3 -32.17 -22.76 5.49
CA GLY A 3 -31.68 -22.95 4.12
C GLY A 3 -30.77 -21.78 3.73
N ALA A 4 -29.56 -22.11 3.27
CA ALA A 4 -28.67 -21.17 2.62
C ALA A 4 -29.20 -20.88 1.20
N THR A 5 -29.42 -19.61 0.90
CA THR A 5 -29.76 -19.14 -0.44
C THR A 5 -28.51 -19.26 -1.33
N PRO A 6 -28.59 -19.81 -2.56
CA PRO A 6 -27.44 -19.87 -3.44
C PRO A 6 -27.03 -18.46 -3.85
N ALA A 7 -25.73 -18.14 -3.74
CA ALA A 7 -25.18 -16.93 -4.32
C ALA A 7 -25.34 -17.00 -5.85
N HIS A 8 -26.12 -16.08 -6.43
CA HIS A 8 -26.20 -15.91 -7.87
C HIS A 8 -24.87 -15.35 -8.36
N THR A 9 -24.04 -16.21 -8.96
CA THR A 9 -22.90 -15.77 -9.77
C THR A 9 -23.46 -15.14 -11.03
N GLN A 10 -23.45 -13.80 -11.12
CA GLN A 10 -23.65 -13.13 -12.40
C GLN A 10 -22.46 -13.48 -13.28
N LEU A 11 -22.72 -14.15 -14.40
CA LEU A 11 -21.72 -14.40 -15.43
C LEU A 11 -21.54 -13.07 -16.20
N HIS A 12 -20.32 -12.53 -16.21
CA HIS A 12 -19.98 -11.34 -16.99
C HIS A 12 -20.29 -11.56 -18.48
N HIS A 13 -20.89 -10.54 -19.11
CA HIS A 13 -21.15 -10.56 -20.54
C HIS A 13 -19.84 -10.21 -21.26
N PRO A 14 -19.44 -10.92 -22.34
CA PRO A 14 -18.19 -10.68 -23.06
C PRO A 14 -18.06 -9.31 -23.75
N ASP A 15 -19.07 -8.45 -23.61
CA ASP A 15 -19.10 -7.08 -24.15
C ASP A 15 -19.00 -6.01 -23.05
N ASP A 16 -18.86 -6.39 -21.76
CA ASP A 16 -18.61 -5.41 -20.71
C ASP A 16 -17.22 -4.78 -20.93
N PRO A 17 -17.13 -3.43 -20.95
CA PRO A 17 -15.85 -2.76 -21.14
C PRO A 17 -14.91 -3.12 -19.99
N THR A 18 -13.67 -3.49 -20.34
CA THR A 18 -12.58 -3.73 -19.40
C THR A 18 -12.42 -2.55 -18.44
N MET A 19 -12.18 -2.83 -17.16
CA MET A 19 -11.95 -1.83 -16.13
C MET A 19 -10.84 -0.87 -16.57
N THR A 20 -11.19 0.40 -16.73
CA THR A 20 -10.23 1.45 -17.06
C THR A 20 -9.72 2.07 -15.77
N ILE A 21 -8.44 1.86 -15.46
CA ILE A 21 -7.79 2.49 -14.31
C ILE A 21 -7.48 3.94 -14.68
N THR A 22 -8.01 4.87 -13.89
CA THR A 22 -7.87 6.32 -14.09
C THR A 22 -7.23 7.02 -12.90
N SER A 23 -6.77 6.27 -11.91
CA SER A 23 -6.10 6.82 -10.73
C SER A 23 -4.89 6.01 -10.30
N ASP A 24 -3.98 6.67 -9.59
CA ASP A 24 -2.80 6.04 -8.97
C ASP A 24 -2.41 6.76 -7.67
N TRP A 25 -2.71 6.16 -6.54
CA TRP A 25 -2.57 6.77 -5.22
C TRP A 25 -1.32 6.34 -4.46
N HIS A 26 -0.37 5.66 -5.12
CA HIS A 26 0.87 5.21 -4.50
C HIS A 26 2.03 5.29 -5.49
N ILE A 27 2.84 6.34 -5.37
CA ILE A 27 3.94 6.65 -6.29
C ILE A 27 5.10 7.19 -5.46
N HIS A 28 6.33 6.79 -5.78
CA HIS A 28 7.53 7.26 -5.09
C HIS A 28 8.42 8.09 -6.02
N SER A 29 8.94 9.19 -5.51
CA SER A 29 9.88 10.08 -6.17
C SER A 29 11.32 9.77 -5.78
N LEU A 30 12.26 10.44 -6.45
CA LEU A 30 13.69 10.42 -6.10
C LEU A 30 14.00 10.88 -4.67
N ASN A 31 13.05 11.53 -3.98
CA ASN A 31 13.20 11.95 -2.59
C ASN A 31 12.70 10.90 -1.60
N SER A 32 12.07 9.80 -2.02
CA SER A 32 11.79 8.70 -1.10
C SER A 32 13.10 8.19 -0.52
N CYS A 33 13.09 7.79 0.76
CA CYS A 33 14.31 7.42 1.47
C CYS A 33 14.91 6.06 1.03
N ASP A 34 14.28 5.40 0.06
CA ASP A 34 14.64 4.09 -0.44
C ASP A 34 15.26 4.18 -1.86
N SER A 35 15.00 3.21 -2.74
CA SER A 35 15.58 3.14 -4.09
C SER A 35 14.79 3.87 -5.18
N ALA A 36 13.70 4.57 -4.83
CA ALA A 36 12.89 5.29 -5.79
C ALA A 36 13.69 6.37 -6.54
N SER A 37 13.32 6.64 -7.79
CA SER A 37 14.16 7.49 -8.66
C SER A 37 13.39 8.36 -9.67
N LEU A 38 12.06 8.47 -9.53
CA LEU A 38 11.21 9.30 -10.39
C LEU A 38 11.33 10.79 -10.03
N PRO A 39 11.75 11.68 -10.94
CA PRO A 39 11.65 13.12 -10.70
C PRO A 39 10.19 13.56 -10.65
N VAL A 40 9.80 14.31 -9.62
CA VAL A 40 8.40 14.76 -9.44
C VAL A 40 7.89 15.57 -10.63
N ALA A 41 8.76 16.38 -11.24
CA ALA A 41 8.42 17.16 -12.44
C ALA A 41 8.07 16.32 -13.68
N ASP A 42 8.53 15.07 -13.73
CA ASP A 42 8.25 14.16 -14.84
C ASP A 42 6.91 13.43 -14.67
N LEU A 43 6.35 13.41 -13.46
CA LEU A 43 5.15 12.64 -13.12
C LEU A 43 3.87 13.20 -13.81
N PRO A 44 3.50 14.49 -13.72
CA PRO A 44 2.26 14.99 -14.32
C PRO A 44 2.11 14.69 -15.83
N PRO A 45 3.10 14.98 -16.69
CA PRO A 45 2.97 14.66 -18.11
C PRO A 45 2.99 13.15 -18.37
N ALA A 46 3.61 12.34 -17.50
CA ALA A 46 3.59 10.88 -17.63
C ALA A 46 2.24 10.27 -17.23
N ALA A 47 1.66 10.69 -16.11
CA ALA A 47 0.32 10.30 -15.67
C ALA A 47 -0.73 10.59 -16.77
N ALA A 48 -0.68 11.79 -17.35
CA ALA A 48 -1.58 12.17 -18.44
C ALA A 48 -1.43 11.27 -19.69
N ARG A 49 -0.21 10.86 -20.05
CA ARG A 49 0.03 9.93 -21.18
C ARG A 49 -0.49 8.52 -20.89
N SER A 50 -0.47 8.10 -19.62
CA SER A 50 -0.99 6.81 -19.17
C SER A 50 -2.51 6.81 -18.97
N GLY A 51 -3.20 7.93 -19.18
CA GLY A 51 -4.64 8.07 -18.94
C GLY A 51 -5.02 8.17 -17.46
N ILE A 52 -4.04 8.41 -16.58
CA ILE A 52 -4.26 8.61 -15.15
C ILE A 52 -4.64 10.06 -14.91
N LEU A 53 -5.85 10.23 -14.36
CA LEU A 53 -6.43 11.53 -14.06
C LEU A 53 -6.07 11.98 -12.64
N ASP A 54 -6.39 11.15 -11.65
CA ASP A 54 -6.19 11.46 -10.22
C ASP A 54 -5.01 10.66 -9.67
N TYR A 55 -4.03 11.32 -9.06
CA TYR A 55 -2.86 10.61 -8.56
C TYR A 55 -2.21 11.29 -7.37
N GLY A 56 -1.47 10.52 -6.59
CA GLY A 56 -0.80 10.99 -5.38
C GLY A 56 0.66 10.58 -5.32
N LEU A 57 1.51 11.50 -4.88
CA LEU A 57 2.89 11.20 -4.48
C LEU A 57 2.90 10.77 -3.00
N THR A 58 3.56 9.66 -2.67
CA THR A 58 3.51 9.03 -1.34
C THR A 58 4.88 8.50 -0.92
N ASP A 59 5.90 9.36 -0.93
CA ASP A 59 7.25 8.98 -0.50
C ASP A 59 7.26 8.40 0.92
N HIS A 60 8.22 7.49 1.17
CA HIS A 60 8.28 6.77 2.42
C HIS A 60 8.65 7.66 3.61
N ILE A 61 8.03 7.37 4.75
CA ILE A 61 8.54 7.70 6.08
C ILE A 61 8.44 6.46 6.97
N HIS A 62 9.59 5.87 7.28
CA HIS A 62 9.64 4.74 8.22
C HIS A 62 9.61 5.24 9.65
N THR A 63 10.43 6.25 9.96
CA THR A 63 10.58 6.87 11.28
C THR A 63 10.84 8.38 11.12
N PRO A 64 10.83 9.18 12.21
CA PRO A 64 11.15 10.60 12.14
C PRO A 64 12.53 10.92 11.52
N VAL A 65 13.43 9.94 11.45
CA VAL A 65 14.73 10.07 10.77
C VAL A 65 14.56 10.43 9.29
N ASN A 66 13.51 9.93 8.62
CA ASN A 66 13.23 10.18 7.21
C ASN A 66 12.48 11.50 6.95
N LEU A 67 12.16 12.27 7.98
CA LEU A 67 11.39 13.51 7.81
C LEU A 67 12.04 14.53 6.86
N PRO A 68 13.38 14.69 6.81
CA PRO A 68 14.03 15.55 5.82
C PRO A 68 13.73 15.16 4.37
N ASP A 69 13.65 13.87 4.09
CA ASP A 69 13.36 13.32 2.75
C ASP A 69 11.93 13.70 2.32
N LEU A 70 10.96 13.53 3.23
CA LEU A 70 9.58 13.94 3.00
C LEU A 70 9.42 15.47 2.84
N VAL A 71 10.22 16.27 3.54
CA VAL A 71 10.27 17.73 3.35
C VAL A 71 10.77 18.09 1.95
N ALA A 72 11.80 17.40 1.46
CA ALA A 72 12.31 17.59 0.10
C ALA A 72 11.26 17.18 -0.95
N SER A 73 10.59 16.04 -0.74
CA SER A 73 9.47 15.59 -1.56
C SER A 73 8.35 16.65 -1.67
N ARG A 74 7.96 17.26 -0.54
CA ARG A 74 6.97 18.34 -0.53
C ARG A 74 7.44 19.57 -1.33
N ALA A 75 8.72 19.92 -1.23
CA ALA A 75 9.27 21.05 -1.97
C ALA A 75 9.21 20.81 -3.48
N ASP A 76 9.58 19.61 -3.92
CA ASP A 76 9.52 19.22 -5.34
C ASP A 76 8.08 19.12 -5.86
N TYR A 77 7.16 18.59 -5.06
CA TYR A 77 5.72 18.59 -5.36
C TYR A 77 5.20 20.01 -5.62
N LEU A 78 5.51 20.96 -4.74
CA LEU A 78 5.08 22.35 -4.91
C LEU A 78 5.76 23.02 -6.12
N ALA A 79 7.02 22.69 -6.39
CA ALA A 79 7.77 23.19 -7.54
C ALA A 79 7.23 22.68 -8.88
N ALA A 80 6.58 21.51 -8.88
CA ALA A 80 5.91 20.94 -10.05
C ALA A 80 4.58 21.62 -10.40
N ASP A 81 4.15 22.64 -9.64
CA ASP A 81 2.88 23.38 -9.82
C ASP A 81 1.67 22.43 -9.90
N PRO A 82 1.34 21.74 -8.80
CA PRO A 82 0.41 20.61 -8.84
C PRO A 82 -0.99 21.06 -9.24
N SER A 83 -1.60 20.29 -10.15
CA SER A 83 -2.99 20.49 -10.56
C SER A 83 -3.95 20.10 -9.43
N ALA A 84 -5.26 20.36 -9.61
CA ALA A 84 -6.27 19.89 -8.66
C ALA A 84 -6.35 18.35 -8.53
N HIS A 85 -5.78 17.60 -9.47
CA HIS A 85 -5.80 16.14 -9.48
C HIS A 85 -4.47 15.50 -9.09
N PHE A 86 -3.44 16.31 -8.81
CA PHE A 86 -2.17 15.82 -8.29
C PHE A 86 -2.12 16.13 -6.80
N HIS A 87 -2.09 15.08 -5.97
CA HIS A 87 -2.16 15.18 -4.52
C HIS A 87 -0.83 14.83 -3.85
N PHE A 88 -0.60 15.40 -2.68
CA PHE A 88 0.55 15.07 -1.84
C PHE A 88 0.12 14.21 -0.66
N GLY A 89 0.45 12.93 -0.69
CA GLY A 89 0.29 12.00 0.40
C GLY A 89 1.64 11.59 0.99
N VAL A 90 1.62 10.50 1.76
CA VAL A 90 2.82 9.89 2.35
C VAL A 90 2.57 8.41 2.56
N GLU A 91 3.60 7.58 2.39
CA GLU A 91 3.56 6.20 2.87
C GLU A 91 4.30 6.06 4.21
N VAL A 92 3.55 5.78 5.27
CA VAL A 92 4.09 5.50 6.60
C VAL A 92 4.32 4.01 6.76
N SER A 93 5.41 3.65 7.43
CA SER A 93 5.57 2.26 7.89
C SER A 93 4.98 2.05 9.26
N CYS A 94 4.35 0.90 9.44
CA CYS A 94 4.11 0.36 10.77
C CYS A 94 5.46 -0.04 11.39
N VAL A 95 5.84 0.67 12.44
CA VAL A 95 7.03 0.44 13.26
C VAL A 95 6.60 0.15 14.69
N SER A 96 7.51 0.21 15.67
CA SER A 96 7.14 0.10 17.08
C SER A 96 7.37 1.38 17.85
N GLN A 97 6.58 1.62 18.90
CA GLN A 97 6.80 2.74 19.82
C GLN A 97 8.19 2.67 20.46
N TRP A 98 8.65 1.46 20.80
CA TRP A 98 10.01 1.25 21.31
C TRP A 98 11.07 1.77 20.35
N GLU A 99 10.92 1.53 19.04
CA GLU A 99 11.85 2.01 18.03
C GLU A 99 11.92 3.54 17.99
N LEU A 100 10.74 4.18 18.03
CA LEU A 100 10.64 5.63 18.03
C LEU A 100 11.30 6.23 19.28
N ASP A 101 11.07 5.62 20.45
CA ASP A 101 11.66 6.05 21.72
C ASP A 101 13.18 5.90 21.72
N GLU A 102 13.71 4.78 21.19
CA GLU A 102 15.15 4.54 21.06
C GLU A 102 15.81 5.54 20.10
N LEU A 103 15.22 5.79 18.95
CA LEU A 103 15.73 6.76 17.98
C LEU A 103 15.74 8.19 18.56
N ALA A 104 14.72 8.54 19.35
CA ALA A 104 14.64 9.83 20.02
C ALA A 104 15.78 10.08 21.02
N THR A 105 16.49 9.04 21.47
CA THR A 105 17.69 9.20 22.31
C THR A 105 18.89 9.79 21.54
N GLY A 106 18.89 9.70 20.21
CA GLY A 106 20.02 10.10 19.36
C GLY A 106 21.22 9.15 19.41
N SER A 107 21.08 7.97 20.03
CA SER A 107 22.18 7.01 20.21
C SER A 107 22.44 6.14 18.98
N HIS A 108 21.54 6.15 18.01
CA HIS A 108 21.49 5.19 16.91
C HIS A 108 21.56 5.91 15.56
N GLY A 109 22.71 6.48 15.19
CA GLY A 109 23.02 6.99 13.84
C GLY A 109 21.86 7.60 13.04
N GLU A 110 21.78 7.25 11.75
CA GLU A 110 20.68 7.61 10.85
C GLU A 110 20.17 6.34 10.12
N PRO A 111 19.43 5.46 10.83
CA PRO A 111 18.97 4.22 10.26
C PRO A 111 17.81 4.52 9.31
N VAL A 112 18.12 4.60 8.02
CA VAL A 112 17.15 4.91 6.95
C VAL A 112 15.89 4.07 7.09
N TYR A 113 16.04 2.76 7.28
CA TYR A 113 14.91 1.85 7.45
C TYR A 113 14.43 1.72 8.91
N GLY A 114 15.00 2.41 9.90
CA GLY A 114 14.75 2.16 11.33
C GLY A 114 15.63 1.06 11.94
N LEU A 115 15.46 0.75 13.23
CA LEU A 115 16.35 -0.16 13.97
C LEU A 115 16.19 -1.62 13.55
N ARG A 116 14.95 -2.06 13.30
CA ARG A 116 14.54 -3.40 12.80
C ARG A 116 14.92 -4.61 13.67
N GLN A 117 15.88 -4.48 14.57
CA GLN A 117 16.40 -5.54 15.43
C GLN A 117 16.61 -5.01 16.85
N GLY A 118 16.71 -5.93 17.82
CA GLY A 118 16.99 -5.61 19.22
C GLY A 118 15.77 -5.15 20.03
N GLY A 119 14.63 -4.89 19.39
CA GLY A 119 13.39 -4.52 20.06
C GLY A 119 12.67 -5.68 20.75
N PRO A 120 11.71 -5.40 21.64
CA PRO A 120 10.96 -6.43 22.33
C PRO A 120 9.95 -7.11 21.39
N VAL A 121 9.87 -8.43 21.44
CA VAL A 121 8.83 -9.21 20.76
C VAL A 121 7.45 -8.66 21.14
N GLY A 122 6.61 -8.37 20.14
CA GLY A 122 5.28 -7.85 20.39
C GLY A 122 5.26 -6.40 20.86
N ALA A 123 6.32 -5.61 20.58
CA ALA A 123 6.34 -4.16 20.79
C ALA A 123 5.06 -3.50 20.24
N THR A 124 4.55 -2.48 20.94
CA THR A 124 3.35 -1.73 20.53
C THR A 124 3.58 -1.10 19.16
N PRO A 125 2.70 -1.33 18.16
CA PRO A 125 2.84 -0.72 16.85
C PRO A 125 2.71 0.81 16.92
N ALA A 126 3.42 1.51 16.06
CA ALA A 126 3.42 2.96 15.93
C ALA A 126 3.65 3.37 14.46
N ILE A 127 3.49 4.66 14.14
CA ILE A 127 3.94 5.27 12.89
C ILE A 127 4.84 6.49 13.18
N GLY A 128 5.73 6.81 12.25
CA GLY A 128 6.78 7.81 12.44
C GLY A 128 6.36 9.28 12.28
N ILE A 129 5.07 9.59 12.17
CA ILE A 129 4.56 10.96 11.99
C ILE A 129 3.35 11.23 12.90
N GLY A 130 3.14 12.51 13.24
CA GLY A 130 1.99 12.98 14.01
C GLY A 130 1.08 13.94 13.25
N PRO A 131 -0.05 14.36 13.86
CA PRO A 131 -0.96 15.34 13.28
C PRO A 131 -0.29 16.68 12.93
N GLU A 132 0.71 17.09 13.71
CA GLU A 132 1.48 18.31 13.45
C GLU A 132 2.29 18.22 12.15
N ASP A 133 2.81 17.03 11.80
CA ASP A 133 3.51 16.82 10.53
C ASP A 133 2.55 16.85 9.35
N ILE A 134 1.37 16.23 9.50
CA ILE A 134 0.30 16.26 8.49
C ILE A 134 -0.09 17.70 8.17
N GLU A 135 -0.38 18.51 9.18
CA GLU A 135 -0.75 19.92 9.01
C GLU A 135 0.41 20.73 8.39
N ARG A 136 1.61 20.60 8.95
CA ARG A 136 2.78 21.37 8.54
C ARG A 136 3.17 21.10 7.09
N LEU A 137 3.12 19.84 6.65
CA LEU A 137 3.49 19.43 5.30
C LEU A 137 2.31 19.51 4.32
N GLY A 138 1.09 19.73 4.81
CA GLY A 138 -0.12 19.70 3.99
C GLY A 138 -0.29 18.36 3.30
N ILE A 139 -0.12 17.27 4.06
CA ILE A 139 -0.37 15.90 3.62
C ILE A 139 -1.87 15.70 3.52
N GLU A 140 -2.33 15.26 2.35
CA GLU A 140 -3.74 15.13 2.01
C GLU A 140 -4.31 13.75 2.32
N PHE A 141 -3.46 12.72 2.35
CA PHE A 141 -3.81 11.35 2.72
C PHE A 141 -2.57 10.55 3.14
N VAL A 142 -2.79 9.46 3.87
CA VAL A 142 -1.74 8.58 4.38
C VAL A 142 -1.98 7.13 3.95
N VAL A 143 -0.95 6.55 3.33
CA VAL A 143 -0.86 5.12 3.02
C VAL A 143 -0.05 4.45 4.13
N GLY A 144 -0.61 3.45 4.80
CA GLY A 144 0.04 2.73 5.90
C GLY A 144 0.49 1.34 5.46
N GLY A 145 1.80 1.10 5.44
CA GLY A 145 2.41 -0.17 4.99
C GLY A 145 2.94 -1.03 6.14
N VAL A 146 2.81 -2.35 5.99
CA VAL A 146 3.45 -3.34 6.86
C VAL A 146 4.68 -3.90 6.15
N HIS A 147 5.83 -3.26 6.37
CA HIS A 147 7.04 -3.57 5.61
C HIS A 147 7.93 -4.64 6.26
N TRP A 148 7.86 -4.77 7.58
CA TRP A 148 8.69 -5.70 8.34
C TRP A 148 7.95 -6.26 9.57
N PRO A 149 8.30 -7.48 10.02
CA PRO A 149 7.87 -7.97 11.33
C PRO A 149 8.47 -7.16 12.48
N LEU A 150 7.74 -7.03 13.60
CA LEU A 150 8.19 -6.33 14.79
C LEU A 150 8.92 -7.27 15.77
N TYR A 151 10.20 -7.50 15.48
CA TYR A 151 11.18 -8.19 16.34
C TYR A 151 10.82 -9.63 16.73
N ILE A 152 9.97 -10.28 15.93
CA ILE A 152 9.63 -11.69 16.10
C ILE A 152 10.69 -12.60 15.48
N GLU A 153 10.67 -13.87 15.88
CA GLU A 153 11.37 -14.92 15.15
C GLU A 153 10.73 -15.10 13.75
N ILE A 154 11.57 -15.33 12.75
CA ILE A 154 11.12 -15.45 11.35
C ILE A 154 10.65 -16.88 11.07
N GLU A 155 9.48 -17.17 11.63
CA GLU A 155 8.71 -18.38 11.39
C GLU A 155 7.40 -18.00 10.70
N ARG A 156 6.95 -18.80 9.72
CA ARG A 156 5.78 -18.50 8.87
C ARG A 156 4.58 -17.98 9.67
N ASP A 157 4.14 -18.77 10.65
CA ASP A 157 2.96 -18.46 11.45
C ASP A 157 3.17 -17.24 12.36
N ALA A 158 4.41 -16.99 12.79
CA ALA A 158 4.73 -15.82 13.59
C ALA A 158 4.65 -14.55 12.72
N VAL A 159 5.22 -14.59 11.50
CA VAL A 159 5.15 -13.50 10.53
C VAL A 159 3.72 -13.20 10.13
N ILE A 160 2.91 -14.20 9.78
CA ILE A 160 1.49 -14.01 9.44
C ILE A 160 0.74 -13.32 10.59
N ARG A 161 0.90 -13.79 11.83
CA ARG A 161 0.22 -13.20 13.00
C ARG A 161 0.67 -11.77 13.27
N ASP A 162 1.97 -11.49 13.14
CA ASP A 162 2.49 -10.15 13.38
C ASP A 162 2.07 -9.17 12.29
N TYR A 163 2.11 -9.58 11.01
CA TYR A 163 1.58 -8.79 9.90
C TYR A 163 0.10 -8.46 10.09
N HIS A 164 -0.70 -9.46 10.42
CA HIS A 164 -2.12 -9.25 10.73
C HIS A 164 -2.31 -8.25 11.89
N ARG A 165 -1.56 -8.38 12.98
CA ARG A 165 -1.61 -7.44 14.12
C ARG A 165 -1.28 -6.01 13.68
N GLN A 166 -0.30 -5.83 12.80
CA GLN A 166 0.07 -4.53 12.26
C GLN A 166 -1.02 -3.97 11.32
N TYR A 167 -1.62 -4.80 10.46
CA TYR A 167 -2.77 -4.39 9.65
C TYR A 167 -3.95 -3.93 10.50
N MET A 168 -4.25 -4.62 11.60
CA MET A 168 -5.32 -4.20 12.52
C MET A 168 -5.00 -2.86 13.19
N TYR A 169 -3.74 -2.63 13.56
CA TYR A 169 -3.31 -1.31 14.05
C TYR A 169 -3.56 -0.22 13.00
N LEU A 170 -3.10 -0.42 11.77
CA LEU A 170 -3.27 0.55 10.68
C LEU A 170 -4.75 0.79 10.34
N ALA A 171 -5.56 -0.27 10.32
CA ALA A 171 -7.00 -0.18 10.06
C ALA A 171 -7.75 0.67 11.09
N THR A 172 -7.28 0.69 12.33
CA THR A 172 -7.87 1.49 13.41
C THR A 172 -7.18 2.84 13.62
N HIS A 173 -6.07 3.12 12.93
CA HIS A 173 -5.29 4.32 13.17
C HIS A 173 -5.99 5.57 12.63
N PRO A 174 -6.10 6.67 13.41
CA PRO A 174 -6.85 7.86 12.99
C PRO A 174 -6.23 8.62 11.82
N LEU A 175 -4.91 8.48 11.61
CA LEU A 175 -4.21 9.19 10.52
C LEU A 175 -4.12 8.40 9.22
N VAL A 176 -4.38 7.09 9.21
CA VAL A 176 -4.20 6.25 8.01
C VAL A 176 -5.48 6.24 7.19
N ASP A 177 -5.39 6.39 5.88
CA ASP A 177 -6.54 6.33 4.96
C ASP A 177 -6.56 5.02 4.15
N VAL A 178 -5.38 4.57 3.72
CA VAL A 178 -5.19 3.40 2.87
C VAL A 178 -4.24 2.42 3.56
N ILE A 179 -4.56 1.13 3.55
CA ILE A 179 -3.64 0.06 4.00
C ILE A 179 -2.89 -0.48 2.78
N ALA A 180 -1.59 -0.28 2.75
CA ALA A 180 -0.71 -0.61 1.62
C ALA A 180 -0.55 -2.13 1.46
N HIS A 181 -0.48 -2.55 0.19
CA HIS A 181 -0.06 -3.86 -0.30
C HIS A 181 -0.17 -5.04 0.70
N PRO A 182 -1.38 -5.41 1.18
CA PRO A 182 -1.49 -6.48 2.15
C PRO A 182 -0.86 -7.79 1.65
N TRP A 183 -0.15 -8.47 2.55
CA TRP A 183 0.60 -9.69 2.27
C TRP A 183 1.76 -9.52 1.29
N TRP A 184 2.25 -8.30 1.09
CA TRP A 184 3.55 -8.04 0.50
C TRP A 184 4.68 -8.45 1.45
N TRP A 185 5.82 -8.87 0.88
CA TRP A 185 6.98 -9.29 1.63
C TRP A 185 8.28 -9.14 0.82
N MET A 186 9.30 -8.57 1.45
CA MET A 186 10.62 -8.41 0.85
C MET A 186 11.78 -8.97 1.70
N GLY A 187 11.48 -9.85 2.65
CA GLY A 187 12.42 -10.33 3.65
C GLY A 187 13.04 -11.69 3.34
N HIS A 188 12.82 -12.63 4.27
CA HIS A 188 13.37 -13.98 4.25
C HIS A 188 12.74 -14.87 3.17
N TRP A 189 13.27 -16.08 2.99
CA TRP A 189 12.76 -17.13 2.10
C TRP A 189 12.95 -16.92 0.59
N LYS A 190 13.93 -16.11 0.20
CA LYS A 190 14.44 -16.12 -1.18
C LYS A 190 15.14 -17.44 -1.51
N ASP A 191 14.95 -17.90 -2.74
CA ASP A 191 15.74 -18.98 -3.34
C ASP A 191 17.09 -18.47 -3.87
N GLU A 192 17.84 -19.34 -4.57
CA GLU A 192 19.14 -18.98 -5.17
C GLU A 192 19.06 -17.96 -6.32
N ASN A 193 17.87 -17.67 -6.83
CA ASN A 193 17.61 -16.71 -7.90
C ASN A 193 16.93 -15.43 -7.39
N ASP A 194 17.01 -15.17 -6.08
CA ASP A 194 16.37 -14.03 -5.41
C ASP A 194 14.83 -14.00 -5.53
N ARG A 195 14.19 -15.15 -5.78
CA ARG A 195 12.71 -15.28 -5.87
C ARG A 195 12.11 -15.85 -4.59
N TYR A 196 10.88 -15.47 -4.29
CA TYR A 196 10.09 -16.07 -3.23
C TYR A 196 9.09 -17.05 -3.82
N LEU A 197 9.36 -18.34 -3.73
CA LEU A 197 8.57 -19.34 -4.45
C LEU A 197 7.49 -20.04 -3.62
N ALA A 198 7.60 -20.04 -2.29
CA ALA A 198 6.69 -20.79 -1.43
C ALA A 198 6.41 -20.05 -0.10
N ASP A 199 7.36 -20.08 0.82
CA ASP A 199 7.22 -19.46 2.14
C ASP A 199 7.21 -17.94 2.06
N PRO A 200 6.32 -17.23 2.78
CA PRO A 200 5.40 -17.77 3.79
C PRO A 200 4.00 -18.15 3.27
N TRP A 201 3.56 -17.59 2.14
CA TRP A 201 2.22 -17.82 1.54
C TRP A 201 2.21 -17.66 0.02
N PHE A 202 3.36 -17.51 -0.64
CA PHE A 202 3.44 -17.15 -2.07
C PHE A 202 2.91 -18.24 -2.99
N ASP A 203 3.05 -19.51 -2.59
CA ASP A 203 2.48 -20.65 -3.30
C ASP A 203 1.09 -21.05 -2.78
N ASP A 204 0.58 -20.40 -1.74
CA ASP A 204 -0.69 -20.76 -1.11
C ASP A 204 -1.24 -19.66 -0.17
N PHE A 205 -2.19 -18.84 -0.66
CA PHE A 205 -2.92 -17.89 0.19
C PHE A 205 -3.75 -18.58 1.28
N GLY A 206 -4.04 -19.87 1.16
CA GLY A 206 -4.69 -20.67 2.19
C GLY A 206 -3.84 -20.88 3.46
N ARG A 207 -2.55 -20.52 3.43
CA ARG A 207 -1.70 -20.45 4.64
C ARG A 207 -2.13 -19.35 5.59
N ILE A 208 -2.73 -18.29 5.08
CA ILE A 208 -3.28 -17.21 5.89
C ILE A 208 -4.69 -17.61 6.32
N PRO A 209 -4.98 -17.66 7.64
CA PRO A 209 -6.32 -17.98 8.12
C PRO A 209 -7.37 -17.00 7.56
N LEU A 210 -8.46 -17.51 6.99
CA LEU A 210 -9.55 -16.67 6.46
C LEU A 210 -10.12 -15.70 7.50
N SER A 211 -10.08 -16.03 8.79
CA SER A 211 -10.52 -15.13 9.86
C SER A 211 -9.71 -13.83 9.90
N MET A 212 -8.43 -13.85 9.51
CA MET A 212 -7.59 -12.65 9.45
C MET A 212 -8.03 -11.71 8.31
N HIS A 213 -8.46 -12.27 7.18
CA HIS A 213 -9.08 -11.46 6.11
C HIS A 213 -10.42 -10.88 6.57
N ASP A 214 -11.20 -11.63 7.35
CA ASP A 214 -12.47 -11.18 7.90
C ASP A 214 -12.32 -10.03 8.88
N GLU A 215 -11.36 -10.16 9.80
CA GLU A 215 -11.03 -9.15 10.80
C GLU A 215 -10.54 -7.87 10.12
N LEU A 216 -9.62 -7.98 9.16
CA LEU A 216 -9.12 -6.83 8.40
C LEU A 216 -10.22 -6.15 7.57
N ALA A 217 -11.04 -6.92 6.85
CA ALA A 217 -12.15 -6.37 6.08
C ALA A 217 -13.15 -5.64 6.97
N ALA A 218 -13.51 -6.23 8.12
CA ALA A 218 -14.43 -5.63 9.07
C ALA A 218 -13.86 -4.31 9.63
N ALA A 219 -12.60 -4.30 10.05
CA ALA A 219 -11.96 -3.10 10.59
C ALA A 219 -11.82 -2.00 9.53
N ALA A 220 -11.41 -2.34 8.31
CA ALA A 220 -11.32 -1.37 7.22
C ALA A 220 -12.69 -0.71 6.94
N ILE A 221 -13.77 -1.50 6.89
CA ILE A 221 -15.13 -0.98 6.71
C ILE A 221 -15.57 -0.13 7.90
N GLU A 222 -15.37 -0.61 9.13
CA GLU A 222 -15.76 0.09 10.36
C GLU A 222 -15.09 1.45 10.50
N HIS A 223 -13.81 1.55 10.12
CA HIS A 223 -13.01 2.76 10.26
C HIS A 223 -12.84 3.55 8.96
N GLY A 224 -13.57 3.19 7.91
CA GLY A 224 -13.58 3.91 6.63
C GLY A 224 -12.23 3.90 5.90
N LYS A 225 -11.46 2.83 6.03
CA LYS A 225 -10.16 2.65 5.38
C LYS A 225 -10.31 1.97 4.03
N ALA A 226 -9.44 2.33 3.09
CA ALA A 226 -9.28 1.59 1.85
C ALA A 226 -8.21 0.50 1.99
N ILE A 227 -8.36 -0.58 1.23
CA ILE A 227 -7.31 -1.60 1.06
C ILE A 227 -6.64 -1.39 -0.31
N GLU A 228 -5.33 -1.39 -0.35
CA GLU A 228 -4.62 -1.18 -1.61
C GLU A 228 -4.62 -2.42 -2.53
N ILE A 229 -4.87 -2.16 -3.81
CA ILE A 229 -4.51 -2.98 -4.95
C ILE A 229 -3.17 -2.47 -5.46
N ASN A 230 -2.09 -3.14 -5.07
CA ASN A 230 -0.74 -2.70 -5.40
C ASN A 230 -0.21 -3.40 -6.64
N ILE A 231 0.14 -2.62 -7.66
CA ILE A 231 0.55 -3.14 -8.96
C ILE A 231 1.95 -3.75 -8.88
N SER A 232 2.98 -2.98 -8.50
CA SER A 232 4.36 -3.44 -8.61
C SER A 232 4.75 -4.41 -7.50
N ALA A 233 4.28 -4.18 -6.27
CA ALA A 233 4.64 -4.98 -5.11
C ALA A 233 3.92 -6.35 -5.10
N CYS A 234 2.68 -6.41 -5.59
CA CYS A 234 1.87 -7.64 -5.56
C CYS A 234 1.56 -8.19 -6.95
N LEU A 235 0.88 -7.43 -7.82
CA LEU A 235 0.31 -7.99 -9.05
C LEU A 235 1.34 -8.37 -10.11
N LEU A 236 2.35 -7.52 -10.31
CA LEU A 236 3.37 -7.64 -11.36
C LEU A 236 4.77 -7.94 -10.79
N ASN A 237 4.84 -8.37 -9.53
CA ASN A 237 6.11 -8.65 -8.87
C ASN A 237 6.76 -9.93 -9.41
N ALA A 238 7.79 -9.78 -10.23
CA ALA A 238 8.52 -10.89 -10.84
C ALA A 238 9.30 -11.77 -9.83
N ALA A 239 9.48 -11.31 -8.59
CA ALA A 239 10.11 -12.11 -7.54
C ALA A 239 9.17 -13.21 -7.01
N TYR A 240 7.85 -13.08 -7.19
CA TYR A 240 6.86 -14.07 -6.77
C TYR A 240 6.60 -15.13 -7.85
N PRO A 241 5.87 -16.23 -7.56
CA PRO A 241 5.48 -17.21 -8.56
C PRO A 241 4.68 -16.57 -9.69
N ASP A 242 4.82 -17.12 -10.91
CA ASP A 242 4.26 -16.52 -12.13
C ASP A 242 2.71 -16.38 -12.07
N ASP A 243 2.03 -17.20 -11.27
CA ASP A 243 0.59 -17.14 -11.07
C ASP A 243 0.16 -16.38 -9.81
N PHE A 244 1.10 -15.84 -9.02
CA PHE A 244 0.81 -15.12 -7.77
C PHE A 244 -0.14 -13.95 -8.01
N GLY A 245 0.13 -13.09 -8.99
CA GLY A 245 -0.71 -11.91 -9.26
C GLY A 245 -2.15 -12.29 -9.57
N ARG A 246 -2.37 -13.35 -10.36
CA ARG A 246 -3.71 -13.88 -10.65
C ARG A 246 -4.40 -14.38 -9.38
N ARG A 247 -3.68 -15.14 -8.55
CA ARG A 247 -4.22 -15.68 -7.28
C ARG A 247 -4.50 -14.58 -6.26
N TYR A 248 -3.63 -13.57 -6.18
CA TYR A 248 -3.85 -12.37 -5.37
C TYR A 248 -5.16 -11.69 -5.77
N VAL A 249 -5.43 -11.54 -7.06
CA VAL A 249 -6.69 -10.99 -7.57
C VAL A 249 -7.88 -11.92 -7.24
N GLU A 250 -7.85 -13.17 -7.69
CA GLU A 250 -9.00 -14.07 -7.60
C GLU A 250 -9.32 -14.50 -6.15
N GLU A 251 -8.30 -14.83 -5.37
CA GLU A 251 -8.43 -15.38 -4.01
C GLU A 251 -8.52 -14.27 -2.96
N TYR A 252 -7.57 -13.33 -2.93
CA TYR A 252 -7.53 -12.30 -1.90
C TYR A 252 -8.43 -11.11 -2.24
N LEU A 253 -8.17 -10.37 -3.33
CA LEU A 253 -8.96 -9.19 -3.68
C LEU A 253 -10.42 -9.54 -3.98
N GLY A 254 -10.67 -10.66 -4.66
CA GLY A 254 -12.02 -11.17 -4.90
C GLY A 254 -12.76 -11.48 -3.60
N TYR A 255 -12.06 -11.99 -2.57
CA TYR A 255 -12.64 -12.20 -1.25
C TYR A 255 -12.99 -10.89 -0.55
N MET A 256 -12.05 -9.94 -0.54
CA MET A 256 -12.23 -8.62 0.08
C MET A 256 -13.36 -7.83 -0.61
N SER A 257 -13.45 -7.89 -1.95
CA SER A 257 -14.50 -7.26 -2.74
C SER A 257 -15.89 -7.77 -2.36
N ARG A 258 -16.06 -9.09 -2.19
CA ARG A 258 -17.34 -9.69 -1.74
C ARG A 258 -17.74 -9.28 -0.32
N ARG A 259 -16.80 -8.81 0.50
CA ARG A 259 -17.07 -8.25 1.83
C ARG A 259 -17.46 -6.77 1.81
N GLY A 260 -17.38 -6.12 0.65
CA GLY A 260 -17.72 -4.71 0.51
C GLY A 260 -16.60 -3.76 0.93
N VAL A 261 -15.34 -4.23 0.86
CA VAL A 261 -14.16 -3.40 1.07
C VAL A 261 -14.04 -2.37 -0.06
N THR A 262 -13.70 -1.14 0.31
CA THR A 262 -13.29 -0.09 -0.63
C THR A 262 -11.81 -0.26 -0.93
N PHE A 263 -11.41 -0.13 -2.20
CA PHE A 263 -10.03 -0.32 -2.65
C PHE A 263 -9.38 0.98 -3.08
N SER A 264 -8.12 1.20 -2.71
CA SER A 264 -7.26 2.14 -3.42
C SER A 264 -6.45 1.38 -4.46
N ILE A 265 -6.00 2.04 -5.54
CA ILE A 265 -5.06 1.44 -6.49
C ILE A 265 -3.79 2.28 -6.54
N GLY A 266 -2.66 1.60 -6.47
CA GLY A 266 -1.34 2.20 -6.39
C GLY A 266 -0.35 1.47 -7.28
N SER A 267 0.44 2.21 -8.05
CA SER A 267 1.46 1.61 -8.89
C SER A 267 2.67 1.13 -8.11
N ASP A 268 2.97 1.81 -7.00
CA ASP A 268 4.19 1.62 -6.22
C ASP A 268 5.44 1.84 -7.10
N CYS A 269 5.34 2.87 -7.95
CA CYS A 269 6.38 3.16 -8.93
C CYS A 269 7.63 3.71 -8.24
N HIS A 270 8.68 2.89 -8.22
CA HIS A 270 10.04 3.25 -7.80
C HIS A 270 10.98 3.56 -8.97
N SER A 271 10.55 3.25 -10.19
CA SER A 271 11.35 3.43 -11.41
C SER A 271 11.53 4.89 -11.76
N ARG A 272 12.65 5.21 -12.42
CA ARG A 272 12.91 6.54 -12.97
C ARG A 272 11.84 6.99 -13.97
N GLU A 273 11.27 6.04 -14.70
CA GLU A 273 10.22 6.28 -15.68
C GLU A 273 8.88 5.75 -15.15
N TYR A 274 7.84 6.58 -15.25
CA TYR A 274 6.48 6.17 -14.92
C TYR A 274 5.87 5.36 -16.08
N ALA A 275 6.17 4.06 -16.10
CA ALA A 275 5.85 3.12 -17.17
C ALA A 275 5.07 1.89 -16.65
N VAL A 276 3.91 2.15 -16.05
CA VAL A 276 3.06 1.15 -15.40
C VAL A 276 2.08 0.52 -16.40
N ASP A 277 1.91 -0.81 -16.37
CA ASP A 277 0.96 -1.53 -17.24
C ASP A 277 -0.48 -1.49 -16.69
N PHE A 278 -1.09 -0.30 -16.68
CA PHE A 278 -2.49 -0.13 -16.26
C PHE A 278 -3.49 -0.96 -17.10
N PRO A 279 -3.39 -1.06 -18.44
CA PRO A 279 -4.33 -1.87 -19.22
C PRO A 279 -4.26 -3.37 -18.87
N GLY A 280 -3.06 -3.92 -18.68
CA GLY A 280 -2.88 -5.30 -18.26
C GLY A 280 -3.49 -5.56 -16.88
N VAL A 281 -3.25 -4.66 -15.92
CA VAL A 281 -3.84 -4.74 -14.57
C VAL A 281 -5.36 -4.61 -14.61
N GLY A 282 -5.91 -3.68 -15.39
CA GLY A 282 -7.36 -3.53 -15.55
C GLY A 282 -8.01 -4.83 -16.02
N SER A 283 -7.38 -5.49 -17.00
CA SER A 283 -7.81 -6.81 -17.51
C SER A 283 -7.75 -7.91 -16.44
N MET A 284 -6.78 -7.86 -15.51
CA MET A 284 -6.72 -8.80 -14.38
C MET A 284 -7.90 -8.57 -13.42
N LEU A 285 -8.20 -7.31 -13.10
CA LEU A 285 -9.25 -6.94 -12.13
C LEU A 285 -10.67 -7.22 -12.65
N ASP A 286 -10.88 -7.26 -13.97
CA ASP A 286 -12.15 -7.68 -14.58
C ASP A 286 -12.57 -9.09 -14.15
N SER A 287 -11.60 -9.99 -13.86
CA SER A 287 -11.90 -11.35 -13.41
C SER A 287 -12.71 -11.43 -12.12
N ILE A 288 -12.68 -10.38 -11.29
CA ILE A 288 -13.44 -10.29 -10.03
C ILE A 288 -14.60 -9.29 -10.10
N GLY A 289 -14.87 -8.73 -11.29
CA GLY A 289 -15.97 -7.79 -11.51
C GLY A 289 -15.85 -6.52 -10.67
N LEU A 290 -14.62 -6.06 -10.41
CA LEU A 290 -14.38 -4.84 -9.65
C LEU A 290 -14.90 -3.63 -10.42
N ARG A 291 -15.60 -2.74 -9.73
CA ARG A 291 -16.21 -1.54 -10.34
C ARG A 291 -15.66 -0.28 -9.72
N ASP A 292 -15.78 0.83 -10.45
CA ASP A 292 -15.26 2.13 -10.03
C ASP A 292 -15.88 2.62 -8.70
N GLU A 293 -17.13 2.26 -8.39
CA GLU A 293 -17.76 2.66 -7.11
C GLU A 293 -17.14 1.97 -5.89
N GLN A 294 -16.33 0.93 -6.11
CA GLN A 294 -15.56 0.28 -5.06
C GLN A 294 -14.17 0.90 -4.89
N MET A 295 -13.83 1.91 -5.69
CA MET A 295 -12.53 2.57 -5.65
C MET A 295 -12.58 3.81 -4.74
N TRP A 296 -11.61 3.89 -3.83
CA TRP A 296 -11.29 5.06 -3.05
C TRP A 296 -10.65 6.11 -3.95
N ARG A 297 -11.07 7.36 -3.76
CA ARG A 297 -10.56 8.52 -4.48
C ARG A 297 -10.58 9.73 -3.55
N LEU A 298 -9.59 10.61 -3.69
CA LEU A 298 -9.73 11.98 -3.21
C LEU A 298 -10.51 12.81 -4.22
N ALA A 299 -11.31 13.74 -3.71
CA ALA A 299 -11.89 14.77 -4.56
C ALA A 299 -10.78 15.72 -5.04
N PRO A 300 -10.90 16.30 -6.24
CA PRO A 300 -9.93 17.27 -6.72
C PRO A 300 -9.73 18.41 -5.70
N ALA A 301 -8.48 18.75 -5.43
CA ALA A 301 -8.14 19.81 -4.50
C ALA A 301 -8.81 21.12 -4.93
N GLN A 302 -9.44 21.81 -3.98
CA GLN A 302 -9.96 23.14 -4.25
C GLN A 302 -8.76 24.03 -4.57
N GLN A 303 -8.64 24.48 -5.83
CA GLN A 303 -7.65 25.48 -6.18
C GLN A 303 -7.93 26.72 -5.33
N ALA A 304 -7.10 26.96 -4.32
CA ALA A 304 -7.09 28.24 -3.64
C ALA A 304 -6.78 29.27 -4.74
N HIS A 305 -7.77 30.07 -5.12
CA HIS A 305 -7.60 31.16 -6.07
C HIS A 305 -6.40 32.00 -5.59
N ARG A 306 -5.24 31.83 -6.24
CA ARG A 306 -4.04 32.64 -6.03
C ARG A 306 -4.19 33.97 -6.75
#